data_AF-A0A9D2JWJ7-F1
#
_entry.id   AF-A0A9D2JWJ7-F1
#
_cell.length_a   1.000
_cell.length_b   1.000
_cell.length_c   1.000
_cell.angle_alpha   90.00
_cell.angle_beta   90.00
_cell.angle_gamma   90.00
#
_symmetry.space_group_name_H-M   'P 1'
#
loop_
_entity.id
_entity.type
_entity.pdbx_description
1 polymer ?
#
loop_
_entity_poly.entity_id
_entity_poly.type
_entity_poly.pdbx_seq_one_letter_code
_entity_poly.pdbx_strand_id
1 'polypeptide(L)'
;MMCEEEKIDRRVRKSKEAIRTALVKLLKHKDIEDITVTEIAKEADVNRKTFYNNYENIYQVIEEIENDIVISFTDLLSKINLDEMLKQP
;
A
#
# COMPACT_ATOMS: atom_id res chain seq x y z
N MET A 1 23.77 13.11 11.19
CA MET A 1 22.69 14.12 11.14
C MET A 1 21.93 13.84 9.85
N MET A 2 20.62 13.55 9.90
CA MET A 2 19.83 13.30 8.69
C MET A 2 19.36 14.63 8.09
N CYS A 3 19.41 14.74 6.76
CA CYS A 3 18.89 15.89 6.02
C CYS A 3 17.37 16.01 6.19
N GLU A 4 16.84 17.23 6.05
CA GLU A 4 15.43 17.52 6.33
C GLU A 4 14.47 16.83 5.34
N GLU A 5 14.88 16.72 4.08
CA GLU A 5 14.14 16.01 3.02
C GLU A 5 13.97 14.51 3.32
N GLU A 6 15.03 13.83 3.77
CA GLU A 6 14.98 12.40 4.13
C GLU A 6 14.02 12.12 5.30
N LYS A 7 13.88 13.06 6.23
CA LYS A 7 12.94 12.93 7.36
C LYS A 7 11.49 13.04 6.90
N ILE A 8 11.21 13.91 5.93
CA ILE A 8 9.87 14.08 5.35
C ILE A 8 9.48 12.83 4.58
N ASP A 9 10.37 12.31 3.72
CA ASP A 9 10.16 11.06 2.99
C ASP A 9 9.80 9.90 3.92
N ARG A 10 10.58 9.73 5.01
CA ARG A 10 10.31 8.68 5.98
C ARG A 10 8.93 8.82 6.65
N ARG A 11 8.46 10.05 6.91
CA ARG A 11 7.13 10.28 7.48
C ARG A 11 6.02 9.94 6.48
N VAL A 12 6.21 10.33 5.22
CA VAL A 12 5.30 10.00 4.11
C VAL A 12 5.15 8.49 4.00
N ARG A 13 6.27 7.76 3.89
CA ARG A 13 6.28 6.29 3.80
C ARG A 13 5.56 5.62 4.95
N LYS A 14 5.83 6.03 6.20
CA LYS A 14 5.13 5.50 7.37
C LYS A 14 3.63 5.76 7.33
N SER A 15 3.22 6.96 6.93
CA SER A 15 1.79 7.29 6.84
C SER A 15 1.08 6.50 5.76
N LYS A 16 1.70 6.32 4.58
CA LYS A 16 1.17 5.46 3.51
C LYS A 16 1.02 4.01 3.95
N GLU A 17 2.02 3.45 4.63
CA GLU A 17 1.96 2.08 5.16
C GLU A 17 0.83 1.89 6.19
N ALA A 18 0.67 2.85 7.12
CA ALA A 18 -0.42 2.82 8.09
C ALA A 18 -1.81 2.89 7.42
N ILE A 19 -1.98 3.79 6.45
CA ILE A 19 -3.22 3.96 5.69
C ILE A 19 -3.59 2.68 4.92
N ARG A 20 -2.64 2.08 4.20
CA ARG A 20 -2.87 0.83 3.46
C ARG A 20 -3.24 -0.32 4.39
N THR A 21 -2.53 -0.45 5.52
CA THR A 21 -2.82 -1.47 6.52
C THR A 21 -4.24 -1.30 7.10
N ALA A 22 -4.64 -0.07 7.39
CA ALA A 22 -5.97 0.24 7.89
C ALA A 22 -7.07 -0.12 6.88
N LEU A 23 -6.89 0.22 5.60
CA LEU A 23 -7.84 -0.15 4.56
C LEU A 23 -8.00 -1.66 4.44
N VAL A 24 -6.90 -2.42 4.40
CA VAL A 24 -6.93 -3.89 4.34
C VAL A 24 -7.65 -4.49 5.55
N LYS A 25 -7.48 -3.93 6.76
CA LYS A 25 -8.22 -4.38 7.94
C LYS A 25 -9.71 -4.13 7.82
N LEU A 26 -10.12 -2.96 7.32
CA LEU A 26 -11.53 -2.62 7.15
C LEU A 26 -12.20 -3.52 6.10
N LEU A 27 -11.50 -3.80 4.99
CA LEU A 27 -11.97 -4.70 3.92
C LEU A 27 -12.20 -6.15 4.39
N LYS A 28 -11.60 -6.57 5.52
CA LYS A 28 -11.90 -7.89 6.11
C LYS A 28 -13.29 -7.98 6.72
N HIS A 29 -13.95 -6.84 6.93
CA HIS A 29 -15.19 -6.75 7.70
C HIS A 29 -16.36 -6.12 6.94
N LYS A 30 -16.08 -5.38 5.87
CA LYS A 30 -17.11 -4.72 5.04
C LYS A 30 -16.62 -4.42 3.62
N ASP A 31 -17.58 -4.23 2.73
CA ASP A 31 -17.34 -3.89 1.33
C ASP A 31 -16.77 -2.47 1.19
N ILE A 32 -16.06 -2.23 0.09
CA ILE A 32 -15.32 -0.97 -0.12
C ILE A 32 -16.23 0.25 -0.20
N GLU A 33 -17.43 0.07 -0.74
CA GLU A 33 -18.45 1.12 -0.89
C GLU A 33 -18.91 1.66 0.48
N ASP A 34 -18.78 0.85 1.54
CA ASP A 34 -19.15 1.20 2.92
C ASP A 34 -17.96 1.74 3.74
N ILE A 35 -16.76 1.82 3.17
CA ILE A 35 -15.57 2.34 3.83
C ILE A 35 -15.44 3.84 3.59
N THR A 36 -15.24 4.61 4.66
CA THR A 36 -14.99 6.05 4.56
C THR A 36 -13.54 6.43 4.86
N VAL A 37 -13.08 7.55 4.30
CA VAL A 37 -11.76 8.13 4.63
C VAL A 37 -11.61 8.40 6.13
N THR A 38 -12.70 8.76 6.82
CA THR A 38 -12.69 9.00 8.27
C THR A 38 -12.35 7.73 9.05
N GLU A 39 -12.91 6.59 8.64
CA GLU A 39 -12.65 5.31 9.30
C GLU A 39 -11.24 4.82 9.02
N ILE A 40 -10.75 4.96 7.78
CA ILE A 40 -9.36 4.65 7.44
C ILE A 40 -8.41 5.49 8.27
N ALA A 41 -8.64 6.81 8.34
CA ALA A 41 -7.79 7.72 9.11
C ALA A 41 -7.78 7.36 10.61
N LYS A 42 -8.94 6.98 11.16
CA LYS A 42 -9.07 6.53 12.54
C LYS A 42 -8.33 5.22 12.80
N GLU A 43 -8.52 4.21 11.94
CA GLU A 43 -7.86 2.90 12.07
C GLU A 43 -6.34 2.99 11.86
N ALA A 44 -5.88 3.92 11.01
CA ALA A 44 -4.46 4.17 10.76
C ALA A 44 -3.79 5.06 11.83
N ASP A 45 -4.55 5.60 12.78
CA ASP A 45 -4.09 6.60 13.76
C ASP A 45 -3.41 7.82 13.09
N VAL A 46 -4.09 8.39 12.09
CA VAL A 46 -3.64 9.60 11.38
C VAL A 46 -4.74 10.65 11.28
N ASN A 47 -4.35 11.90 11.08
CA ASN A 47 -5.31 12.94 10.73
C ASN A 47 -5.87 12.71 9.32
N ARG A 48 -7.15 13.03 9.08
CA ARG A 48 -7.74 13.03 7.72
C ARG A 48 -6.93 13.87 6.73
N LYS A 49 -6.33 14.98 7.16
CA LYS A 49 -5.42 15.78 6.32
C LYS A 49 -4.20 14.97 5.89
N THR A 50 -3.67 14.10 6.76
CA THR A 50 -2.56 13.20 6.40
C THR A 50 -2.98 12.20 5.34
N PHE A 51 -4.23 11.70 5.37
CA PHE A 51 -4.75 10.89 4.26
C PHE A 51 -4.71 11.68 2.95
N TYR A 52 -5.31 12.88 2.94
CA TYR A 52 -5.40 13.70 1.72
C TYR A 52 -4.06 14.26 1.22
N ASN A 53 -3.03 14.32 2.08
CA ASN A 53 -1.66 14.64 1.66
C ASN A 53 -1.01 13.50 0.87
N ASN A 54 -1.51 12.26 0.99
CA ASN A 54 -0.94 11.07 0.36
C ASN A 54 -1.82 10.52 -0.76
N TYR A 55 -3.15 10.69 -0.66
CA TYR A 55 -4.15 10.08 -1.55
C TYR A 55 -5.36 11.00 -1.75
N GLU A 56 -5.88 11.05 -2.96
CA GLU A 56 -7.09 11.84 -3.28
C GLU A 56 -8.37 11.16 -2.79
N ASN A 57 -8.41 9.83 -2.86
CA ASN A 57 -9.57 9.02 -2.52
C ASN A 57 -9.15 7.58 -2.14
N ILE A 58 -10.13 6.77 -1.73
CA ILE A 58 -9.90 5.38 -1.28
C ILE A 58 -9.37 4.51 -2.43
N TYR A 59 -9.80 4.74 -3.67
CA TYR A 59 -9.39 3.95 -4.83
C TYR A 59 -7.92 4.11 -5.17
N GLN A 60 -7.31 5.28 -4.94
CA GLN A 60 -5.86 5.44 -5.08
C GLN A 60 -5.06 4.57 -4.09
N VAL A 61 -5.61 4.33 -2.89
CA VAL A 61 -4.98 3.43 -1.91
C VAL A 61 -5.07 1.99 -2.40
N ILE A 62 -6.20 1.59 -2.99
CA ILE A 62 -6.37 0.27 -3.60
C ILE A 62 -5.41 0.07 -4.76
N GLU A 63 -5.36 1.02 -5.69
CA GLU A 63 -4.47 0.97 -6.85
C GLU A 63 -3.00 0.79 -6.42
N GLU A 64 -2.56 1.51 -5.38
CA GLU A 64 -1.21 1.34 -4.85
C GLU A 64 -0.99 -0.06 -4.25
N ILE A 65 -2.00 -0.64 -3.57
CA ILE A 65 -1.93 -2.01 -3.04
C ILE A 65 -1.89 -3.04 -4.18
N GLU A 66 -2.75 -2.89 -5.19
CA GLU A 66 -2.80 -3.79 -6.36
C GLU A 66 -1.48 -3.77 -7.12
N ASN A 67 -0.92 -2.58 -7.35
CA ASN A 67 0.38 -2.42 -8.01
C ASN A 67 1.49 -3.10 -7.21
N ASP A 68 1.53 -2.92 -5.89
CA ASP A 68 2.52 -3.59 -5.04
C ASP A 68 2.42 -5.13 -5.10
N ILE A 69 1.20 -5.66 -5.18
CA ILE A 69 0.97 -7.11 -5.35
C ILE A 69 1.47 -7.57 -6.71
N VAL A 70 1.13 -6.85 -7.79
CA VAL A 70 1.57 -7.18 -9.15
C VAL A 70 3.09 -7.17 -9.25
N ILE A 71 3.74 -6.11 -8.75
CA ILE A 71 5.20 -5.98 -8.74
C ILE A 71 5.83 -7.14 -7.97
N SER A 72 5.34 -7.41 -6.75
CA SER A 72 5.85 -8.51 -5.92
C SER A 72 5.71 -9.86 -6.62
N PHE A 73 4.59 -10.08 -7.31
CA PHE A 73 4.34 -11.31 -8.05
C PHE A 73 5.25 -11.44 -9.27
N THR A 74 5.44 -10.37 -10.06
CA THR A 74 6.35 -10.37 -11.21
C THR A 74 7.81 -10.58 -10.78
N ASP A 75 8.20 -10.02 -9.65
CA ASP A 75 9.53 -10.21 -9.06
C ASP A 75 9.76 -11.64 -8.59
N LEU A 76 8.73 -12.32 -8.10
CA LEU A 76 8.80 -13.74 -7.75
C LEU A 76 8.88 -14.61 -9.01
N LEU A 77 8.04 -14.34 -10.02
CA LEU A 77 8.04 -15.08 -11.28
C LEU A 77 9.37 -14.95 -12.04
N SER A 78 9.98 -13.76 -12.07
CA SER A 78 11.28 -13.55 -12.74
C SER A 78 12.43 -14.33 -12.07
N LYS A 79 12.33 -14.62 -10.77
CA LYS A 79 13.30 -15.45 -10.04
C LYS A 79 13.09 -16.94 -10.29
N ILE A 80 11.89 -17.34 -10.71
CA ILE A 80 11.61 -18.68 -11.18
C ILE A 80 12.06 -18.72 -12.64
N ASN A 81 13.34 -19.04 -12.87
CA ASN A 81 13.86 -19.30 -14.22
C ASN A 81 13.13 -20.51 -14.82
N LEU A 82 11.98 -20.29 -15.44
CA LEU A 82 11.20 -21.32 -16.14
C LEU A 82 12.02 -21.97 -17.26
N ASP A 83 12.98 -21.24 -17.82
CA ASP A 83 13.94 -21.72 -18.81
C ASP A 83 14.85 -22.85 -18.30
N GLU A 84 15.11 -22.93 -16.99
CA GLU A 84 15.85 -24.05 -16.39
C GLU A 84 14.93 -25.24 -16.07
N MET A 85 13.65 -24.99 -15.78
CA MET A 85 12.69 -26.06 -15.46
C MET A 85 12.16 -26.79 -16.71
N LEU A 86 12.10 -26.13 -17.86
CA LEU A 86 11.68 -26.73 -19.14
C LEU A 86 12.82 -27.39 -19.92
N LYS A 87 14.07 -27.35 -19.41
CA LYS A 87 15.25 -27.98 -20.02
C LYS A 87 15.61 -29.34 -19.42
N GLN A 88 14.77 -29.92 -18.56
CA GLN A 88 14.95 -31.32 -18.17
C GLN A 88 14.28 -32.23 -19.23
N PRO A 89 15.00 -33.22 -19.77
CA PRO A 89 14.47 -34.16 -20.77
C PRO A 89 13.36 -35.07 -20.22
#